data_AF-A0A5C8EL41-F1
#
_entry.id   AF-A0A5C8EL41-F1
#
_cell.length_a   1.000
_cell.length_b   1.000
_cell.length_c   1.000
_cell.angle_alpha   90.00
_cell.angle_beta   90.00
_cell.angle_gamma   90.00
#
_symmetry.space_group_name_H-M   'P 1'
#
loop_
_entity.id
_entity.type
_entity.pdbx_description
1 polymer ?
#
loop_
_entity_poly.entity_id
_entity_poly.type
_entity_poly.pdbx_seq_one_letter_code
_entity_poly.pdbx_strand_id
1 'polypeptide(L)'
;MFNRLLKKINKVKSLEFDKATEELENFVYNNSNFLDILEEIGAIPESIEHDSTEEKLFSKVSDIVLSRAFIEIGLDSEVLKQRSNSADVFAESKFYGYSLVADAKSFRMSRTAKNQKDFKINSLSKWKGKCEYSILCSPYFQYPKKASQIYSQSMNYNVCLFSWEHFIFLIKNKIKENNKINFECIWNFGKYNSNKVLVSNRKECFLNSFNKYITDNINRDEKEFLNILKIQKTKIEKRCNNEILYLKNEINLINNYSKKEAIRELIKSKKLEEKIKHINDFIKGLNYDR
;
A
#
# COMPACT_ATOMS: atom_id res chain seq x y z
N MET A 1 -13.02 -4.30 -12.54
CA MET A 1 -13.57 -3.19 -11.70
C MET A 1 -12.61 -1.99 -11.55
N PHE A 2 -11.30 -2.21 -11.42
CA PHE A 2 -10.29 -1.17 -11.17
C PHE A 2 -10.35 0.07 -12.09
N ASN A 3 -10.57 -0.07 -13.40
CA ASN A 3 -10.72 1.08 -14.29
C ASN A 3 -11.91 1.99 -13.92
N ARG A 4 -13.00 1.44 -13.35
CA ARG A 4 -14.13 2.24 -12.86
C ARG A 4 -13.75 3.01 -11.61
N LEU A 5 -12.92 2.43 -10.73
CA LEU A 5 -12.34 3.11 -9.58
C LEU A 5 -11.48 4.30 -10.02
N LEU A 6 -10.59 4.13 -11.01
CA LEU A 6 -9.78 5.23 -11.52
C LEU A 6 -10.65 6.38 -12.09
N LYS A 7 -11.69 6.03 -12.87
CA LYS A 7 -12.66 7.02 -13.35
C LYS A 7 -13.39 7.74 -12.21
N LYS A 8 -13.74 7.01 -11.15
CA LYS A 8 -14.38 7.59 -9.96
C LYS A 8 -13.43 8.55 -9.24
N ILE A 9 -12.16 8.18 -9.01
CA ILE A 9 -11.13 9.07 -8.44
C ILE A 9 -11.04 10.36 -9.26
N ASN A 10 -10.93 10.26 -10.59
CA ASN A 10 -10.87 11.43 -11.45
C ASN A 10 -12.13 12.29 -11.40
N LYS A 11 -13.31 11.70 -11.18
CA LYS A 11 -14.58 12.44 -11.05
C LYS A 11 -14.68 13.19 -9.72
N VAL A 12 -14.15 12.64 -8.63
CA VAL A 12 -14.29 13.21 -7.29
C VAL A 12 -13.12 14.10 -6.87
N LYS A 13 -12.04 14.18 -7.67
CA LYS A 13 -10.82 14.93 -7.32
C LYS A 13 -11.03 16.42 -7.07
N SER A 14 -12.09 17.00 -7.60
CA SER A 14 -12.46 18.41 -7.41
C SER A 14 -13.35 18.65 -6.20
N LEU A 15 -13.81 17.60 -5.52
CA LEU A 15 -14.55 17.71 -4.27
C LEU A 15 -13.59 17.95 -3.09
N GLU A 16 -14.14 18.43 -1.98
CA GLU A 16 -13.45 18.41 -0.69
C GLU A 16 -12.96 17.00 -0.35
N PHE A 17 -11.75 16.90 0.20
CA PHE A 17 -11.05 15.62 0.34
C PHE A 17 -11.86 14.58 1.13
N ASP A 18 -12.55 15.00 2.19
CA ASP A 18 -13.34 14.10 3.04
C ASP A 18 -14.58 13.59 2.30
N LYS A 19 -15.26 14.45 1.52
CA LYS A 19 -16.41 14.04 0.68
C LYS A 19 -15.98 13.09 -0.43
N ALA A 20 -14.85 13.38 -1.08
CA ALA A 20 -14.27 12.49 -2.08
C ALA A 20 -13.95 11.11 -1.48
N THR A 21 -13.41 11.09 -0.25
CA THR A 21 -13.10 9.86 0.49
C THR A 21 -14.36 9.06 0.78
N GLU A 22 -15.43 9.68 1.28
CA GLU A 22 -16.72 9.01 1.53
C GLU A 22 -17.31 8.40 0.27
N GLU A 23 -17.28 9.11 -0.86
CA GLU A 23 -17.75 8.58 -2.15
C GLU A 23 -16.93 7.38 -2.65
N LEU A 24 -15.62 7.38 -2.39
CA LEU A 24 -14.72 6.30 -2.76
C LEU A 24 -14.86 5.10 -1.82
N GLU A 25 -15.04 5.34 -0.53
CA GLU A 25 -15.32 4.32 0.47
C GLU A 25 -16.61 3.57 0.12
N ASN A 26 -17.70 4.31 -0.11
CA ASN A 26 -18.96 3.73 -0.57
C ASN A 26 -18.81 2.93 -1.87
N PHE A 27 -18.00 3.41 -2.82
CA PHE A 27 -17.73 2.68 -4.07
C PHE A 27 -16.97 1.38 -3.81
N VAL A 28 -15.98 1.39 -2.93
CA VAL A 28 -15.19 0.20 -2.60
C VAL A 28 -16.05 -0.76 -1.82
N TYR A 29 -16.69 -0.39 -0.71
CA TYR A 29 -17.43 -1.30 0.16
C TYR A 29 -18.61 -2.00 -0.54
N ASN A 30 -19.37 -1.29 -1.37
CA ASN A 30 -20.53 -1.85 -2.06
C ASN A 30 -20.18 -2.64 -3.33
N ASN A 31 -18.90 -2.92 -3.58
CA ASN A 31 -18.46 -3.59 -4.80
C ASN A 31 -18.43 -5.11 -4.65
N SER A 32 -19.24 -5.84 -5.39
CA SER A 32 -19.20 -7.32 -5.38
C SER A 32 -17.91 -7.89 -5.98
N ASN A 33 -17.25 -7.18 -6.90
CA ASN A 33 -16.01 -7.62 -7.56
C ASN A 33 -14.77 -7.01 -6.89
N PHE A 34 -14.69 -7.11 -5.56
CA PHE A 34 -13.59 -6.55 -4.77
C PHE A 34 -12.20 -7.02 -5.21
N LEU A 35 -12.07 -8.31 -5.54
CA LEU A 35 -10.80 -8.90 -5.95
C LEU A 35 -10.18 -8.20 -7.16
N ASP A 36 -10.98 -7.72 -8.12
CA ASP A 36 -10.50 -6.95 -9.26
C ASP A 36 -9.81 -5.64 -8.85
N ILE A 37 -10.20 -5.06 -7.70
CA ILE A 37 -9.57 -3.85 -7.15
C ILE A 37 -8.32 -4.27 -6.36
N LEU A 38 -8.46 -5.26 -5.49
CA LEU A 38 -7.38 -5.72 -4.61
C LEU A 38 -6.13 -6.19 -5.39
N GLU A 39 -6.32 -6.86 -6.53
CA GLU A 39 -5.23 -7.33 -7.40
C GLU A 39 -4.44 -6.20 -8.08
N GLU A 40 -4.97 -4.98 -8.11
CA GLU A 40 -4.40 -3.85 -8.87
C GLU A 40 -4.01 -2.68 -7.96
N ILE A 41 -4.55 -2.58 -6.74
CA ILE A 41 -4.39 -1.40 -5.86
C ILE A 41 -2.95 -1.14 -5.42
N GLY A 42 -2.11 -2.18 -5.38
CA GLY A 42 -0.69 -2.07 -5.04
C GLY A 42 0.14 -1.31 -6.09
N ALA A 43 -0.42 -1.08 -7.28
CA ALA A 43 0.24 -0.43 -8.40
C ALA A 43 -0.41 0.91 -8.73
N ILE A 44 0.26 2.01 -8.31
CA ILE A 44 -0.17 3.36 -8.70
C ILE A 44 -0.04 3.47 -10.23
N PRO A 45 -1.09 3.86 -10.98
CA PRO A 45 -0.99 4.08 -12.42
C PRO A 45 0.01 5.19 -12.78
N GLU A 46 0.73 5.04 -13.90
CA GLU A 46 1.61 6.10 -14.41
C GLU A 46 0.81 7.33 -14.88
N SER A 47 -0.47 7.15 -15.22
CA SER A 47 -1.40 8.22 -15.60
C SER A 47 -1.86 9.10 -14.44
N ILE A 48 -1.54 8.74 -13.20
CA ILE A 48 -1.74 9.61 -12.04
C ILE A 48 -0.46 10.42 -11.83
N GLU A 49 -0.57 11.74 -11.92
CA GLU A 49 0.54 12.67 -11.74
C GLU A 49 1.12 12.59 -10.31
N HIS A 50 2.44 12.75 -10.18
CA HIS A 50 3.13 12.76 -8.89
C HIS A 50 2.72 13.98 -8.03
N ASP A 51 2.54 13.75 -6.73
CA ASP A 51 2.10 14.71 -5.70
C ASP A 51 0.70 15.31 -5.95
N SER A 52 -0.05 14.78 -6.91
CA SER A 52 -1.39 15.24 -7.28
C SER A 52 -2.44 14.94 -6.21
N THR A 53 -3.60 15.61 -6.33
CA THR A 53 -4.79 15.25 -5.53
C THR A 53 -5.26 13.84 -5.88
N GLU A 54 -5.19 13.42 -7.15
CA GLU A 54 -5.52 12.05 -7.54
C GLU A 54 -4.61 11.01 -6.87
N GLU A 55 -3.30 11.28 -6.74
CA GLU A 55 -2.39 10.36 -6.03
C GLU A 55 -2.74 10.26 -4.55
N LYS A 56 -3.04 11.39 -3.90
CA LYS A 56 -3.47 11.40 -2.49
C LYS A 56 -4.77 10.62 -2.30
N LEU A 57 -5.73 10.76 -3.20
CA LEU A 57 -6.98 9.98 -3.19
C LEU A 57 -6.72 8.51 -3.46
N PHE A 58 -5.84 8.16 -4.41
CA PHE A 58 -5.46 6.78 -4.67
C PHE A 58 -4.81 6.13 -3.43
N SER A 59 -3.93 6.86 -2.74
CA SER A 59 -3.36 6.41 -1.47
C SER A 59 -4.46 6.15 -0.45
N LYS A 60 -5.42 7.08 -0.28
CA LYS A 60 -6.53 6.89 0.66
C LYS A 60 -7.44 5.71 0.29
N VAL A 61 -7.64 5.47 -1.00
CA VAL A 61 -8.34 4.28 -1.48
C VAL A 61 -7.58 3.01 -1.15
N SER A 62 -6.25 3.01 -1.16
CA SER A 62 -5.47 1.85 -0.72
C SER A 62 -5.73 1.51 0.75
N ASP A 63 -5.89 2.53 1.62
CA ASP A 63 -6.29 2.35 3.02
C ASP A 63 -7.69 1.72 3.13
N ILE A 64 -8.66 2.24 2.35
CA ILE A 64 -10.02 1.72 2.28
C ILE A 64 -10.03 0.26 1.81
N VAL A 65 -9.26 -0.07 0.77
CA VAL A 65 -9.14 -1.43 0.26
C VAL A 65 -8.46 -2.35 1.28
N LEU A 66 -7.47 -1.87 2.03
CA LEU A 66 -6.84 -2.61 3.12
C LEU A 66 -7.83 -2.94 4.24
N SER A 67 -8.58 -1.93 4.71
CA SER A 67 -9.62 -2.13 5.73
C SER A 67 -10.67 -3.13 5.26
N ARG A 68 -11.16 -2.98 4.02
CA ARG A 68 -12.08 -3.95 3.43
C ARG A 68 -11.47 -5.36 3.32
N ALA A 69 -10.18 -5.49 3.00
CA ALA A 69 -9.52 -6.79 2.93
C ALA A 69 -9.49 -7.51 4.28
N PHE A 70 -9.29 -6.78 5.39
CA PHE A 70 -9.42 -7.33 6.74
C PHE A 70 -10.83 -7.85 7.02
N ILE A 71 -11.86 -7.10 6.61
CA ILE A 71 -13.27 -7.52 6.73
C ILE A 71 -13.54 -8.81 5.93
N GLU A 72 -13.02 -8.88 4.70
CA GLU A 72 -13.18 -10.08 3.85
C GLU A 72 -12.56 -11.33 4.48
N ILE A 73 -11.48 -11.19 5.26
CA ILE A 73 -10.86 -12.29 6.01
C ILE A 73 -11.41 -12.46 7.43
N GLY A 74 -12.49 -11.77 7.81
CA GLY A 74 -13.25 -12.06 9.04
C GLY A 74 -12.94 -11.18 10.26
N LEU A 75 -12.14 -10.13 10.12
CA LEU A 75 -11.91 -9.14 11.19
C LEU A 75 -12.95 -8.01 11.13
N ASP A 76 -13.14 -7.29 12.24
CA ASP A 76 -13.73 -5.95 12.18
C ASP A 76 -12.63 -4.94 11.84
N SER A 77 -12.92 -3.95 10.99
CA SER A 77 -11.91 -2.99 10.54
C SER A 77 -12.52 -1.66 10.12
N GLU A 78 -11.75 -0.59 10.31
CA GLU A 78 -12.09 0.76 9.87
C GLU A 78 -10.86 1.52 9.39
N VAL A 79 -11.10 2.53 8.55
CA VAL A 79 -10.06 3.46 8.08
C VAL A 79 -9.92 4.60 9.07
N LEU A 80 -8.70 4.84 9.53
CA LEU A 80 -8.43 5.94 10.46
C LEU A 80 -8.45 7.28 9.72
N LYS A 81 -9.07 8.28 10.33
CA LYS A 81 -9.19 9.64 9.77
C LYS A 81 -7.93 10.49 9.98
N GLN A 82 -7.11 10.15 10.96
CA GLN A 82 -5.88 10.87 11.25
C GLN A 82 -4.84 10.61 10.15
N ARG A 83 -4.12 11.66 9.74
CA ARG A 83 -3.14 11.62 8.62
C ARG A 83 -1.68 11.74 9.07
N SER A 84 -1.45 12.23 10.29
CA SER A 84 -0.11 12.53 10.79
C SER A 84 0.14 11.79 12.09
N ASN A 85 1.25 11.06 12.14
CA ASN A 85 1.66 10.24 13.29
C ASN A 85 0.64 9.17 13.72
N SER A 86 -0.12 8.65 12.75
CA SER A 86 -1.10 7.58 12.94
C SER A 86 -0.94 6.54 11.83
N ALA A 87 -1.39 5.32 12.09
CA ALA A 87 -1.55 4.31 11.05
C ALA A 87 -2.77 4.61 10.17
N ASP A 88 -2.87 3.93 9.03
CA ASP A 88 -3.95 4.12 8.05
C ASP A 88 -5.25 3.39 8.44
N VAL A 89 -5.14 2.20 9.04
CA VAL A 89 -6.24 1.26 9.29
C VAL A 89 -6.15 0.66 10.70
N PHE A 90 -7.30 0.48 11.34
CA PHE A 90 -7.46 -0.34 12.54
C PHE A 90 -8.20 -1.63 12.18
N ALA A 91 -7.87 -2.74 12.84
CA ALA A 91 -8.68 -3.94 12.80
C ALA A 91 -8.62 -4.72 14.12
N GLU A 92 -9.65 -5.50 14.40
CA GLU A 92 -9.72 -6.34 15.59
C GLU A 92 -10.36 -7.70 15.30
N SER A 93 -9.97 -8.68 16.09
CA SER A 93 -10.52 -10.02 16.03
C SER A 93 -11.89 -10.07 16.71
N LYS A 94 -12.86 -10.70 16.03
CA LYS A 94 -14.17 -11.02 16.60
C LYS A 94 -14.13 -12.20 17.57
N PHE A 95 -13.06 -12.99 17.53
CA PHE A 95 -13.01 -14.33 18.10
C PHE A 95 -11.90 -14.51 19.15
N TYR A 96 -10.79 -13.78 19.03
CA TYR A 96 -9.56 -14.04 19.78
C TYR A 96 -9.04 -12.87 20.61
N GLY A 97 -9.75 -11.72 20.62
CA GLY A 97 -9.48 -10.63 21.56
C GLY A 97 -8.17 -9.88 21.32
N TYR A 98 -7.60 -9.94 20.11
CA TYR A 98 -6.48 -9.10 19.71
C TYR A 98 -6.93 -7.97 18.77
N SER A 99 -6.12 -6.92 18.72
CA SER A 99 -6.28 -5.79 17.82
C SER A 99 -4.97 -5.47 17.10
N LEU A 100 -5.09 -4.72 16.01
CA LEU A 100 -3.95 -4.35 15.17
C LEU A 100 -4.16 -3.01 14.47
N VAL A 101 -3.04 -2.40 14.10
CA VAL A 101 -3.02 -1.31 13.14
C VAL A 101 -2.32 -1.74 11.85
N ALA A 102 -2.68 -1.13 10.74
CA ALA A 102 -2.04 -1.41 9.47
C ALA A 102 -1.82 -0.16 8.61
N ASP A 103 -0.77 -0.22 7.80
CA ASP A 103 -0.43 0.80 6.80
C ASP A 103 -0.48 0.17 5.41
N ALA A 104 -1.08 0.88 4.46
CA ALA A 104 -1.08 0.49 3.06
C ALA A 104 0.15 1.09 2.35
N LYS A 105 0.70 0.36 1.38
CA LYS A 105 1.72 0.87 0.46
C LYS A 105 1.37 0.45 -0.96
N SER A 106 1.54 1.41 -1.86
CA SER A 106 1.45 1.22 -3.30
C SER A 106 2.63 1.90 -3.97
N PHE A 107 3.10 1.32 -5.07
CA PHE A 107 4.22 1.86 -5.84
C PHE A 107 3.86 1.88 -7.31
N ARG A 108 4.31 2.92 -8.03
CA ARG A 108 4.39 2.85 -9.51
C ARG A 108 5.32 1.73 -9.91
N MET A 109 5.05 1.09 -11.04
CA MET A 109 5.95 0.07 -11.59
C MET A 109 7.28 0.69 -12.04
N SER A 110 7.26 1.97 -12.43
CA SER A 110 8.45 2.77 -12.73
C SER A 110 9.29 3.15 -11.49
N ARG A 111 8.82 2.90 -10.26
CA ARG A 111 9.55 3.26 -9.03
C ARG A 111 10.90 2.53 -8.99
N THR A 112 11.98 3.29 -9.01
CA THR A 112 13.35 2.77 -9.01
C THR A 112 13.78 2.29 -7.63
N ALA A 113 14.00 3.22 -6.70
CA ALA A 113 14.47 2.92 -5.35
C ALA A 113 13.32 2.73 -4.35
N LYS A 114 13.37 1.64 -3.58
CA LYS A 114 12.47 1.37 -2.45
C LYS A 114 13.30 1.50 -1.18
N ASN A 115 13.43 2.74 -0.71
CA ASN A 115 14.29 3.00 0.44
C ASN A 115 13.63 2.47 1.69
N GLN A 116 14.42 1.97 2.63
CA GLN A 116 13.93 1.50 3.92
C GLN A 116 13.06 2.53 4.67
N LYS A 117 13.38 3.82 4.54
CA LYS A 117 12.63 4.92 5.15
C LYS A 117 11.22 5.06 4.61
N ASP A 118 10.98 4.61 3.38
CA ASP A 118 9.68 4.70 2.70
C ASP A 118 8.69 3.69 3.30
N PHE A 119 9.18 2.60 3.91
CA PHE A 119 8.36 1.58 4.58
C PHE A 119 7.98 1.95 6.03
N LYS A 120 8.69 2.90 6.66
CA LYS A 120 8.39 3.47 7.99
C LYS A 120 8.16 2.44 9.11
N ILE A 121 8.85 1.29 9.09
CA ILE A 121 8.63 0.16 10.02
C ILE A 121 8.63 0.59 11.49
N ASN A 122 9.64 1.35 11.92
CA ASN A 122 9.74 1.81 13.32
C ASN A 122 8.58 2.78 13.67
N SER A 123 8.23 3.69 12.76
CA SER A 123 7.11 4.61 13.00
C SER A 123 5.79 3.86 13.13
N LEU A 124 5.53 2.89 12.25
CA LEU A 124 4.32 2.07 12.29
C LEU A 124 4.20 1.29 13.60
N SER A 125 5.30 0.73 14.11
CA SER A 125 5.34 0.07 15.41
C SER A 125 4.94 1.01 16.56
N LYS A 126 5.32 2.29 16.49
CA LYS A 126 4.93 3.32 17.46
C LYS A 126 3.46 3.74 17.32
N TRP A 127 2.98 3.87 16.09
CA TRP A 127 1.58 4.27 15.80
C TRP A 127 0.56 3.21 16.23
N LYS A 128 1.00 1.98 16.44
CA LYS A 128 0.21 0.90 17.05
C LYS A 128 -0.45 1.29 18.36
N GLY A 129 0.20 2.13 19.17
CA GLY A 129 -0.31 2.56 20.46
C GLY A 129 -0.61 1.36 21.38
N LYS A 130 -1.89 1.20 21.76
CA LYS A 130 -2.35 0.11 22.63
C LYS A 130 -2.61 -1.22 21.91
N CYS A 131 -2.65 -1.23 20.58
CA CYS A 131 -2.94 -2.46 19.84
C CYS A 131 -1.80 -3.48 19.98
N GLU A 132 -2.11 -4.76 19.79
CA GLU A 132 -1.16 -5.85 19.96
C GLU A 132 -0.19 -5.93 18.77
N TYR A 133 -0.72 -5.78 17.54
CA TYR A 133 0.07 -5.97 16.30
C TYR A 133 0.09 -4.75 15.39
N SER A 134 1.11 -4.72 14.53
CA SER A 134 1.28 -3.70 13.49
C SER A 134 1.64 -4.37 12.17
N ILE A 135 0.95 -4.00 11.09
CA ILE A 135 1.03 -4.67 9.80
C ILE A 135 1.33 -3.67 8.70
N LEU A 136 2.37 -3.95 7.93
CA LEU A 136 2.64 -3.23 6.69
C LEU A 136 2.13 -4.05 5.53
N CYS A 137 1.14 -3.56 4.79
CA CYS A 137 0.68 -4.18 3.55
C CYS A 137 1.33 -3.48 2.34
N SER A 138 2.18 -4.20 1.61
CA SER A 138 2.91 -3.66 0.45
C SER A 138 2.85 -4.67 -0.71
N PRO A 139 3.04 -4.27 -1.98
CA PRO A 139 3.06 -5.23 -3.08
C PRO A 139 4.21 -6.21 -2.90
N TYR A 140 3.93 -7.53 -2.98
CA TYR A 140 4.88 -8.60 -2.64
C TYR A 140 6.19 -8.46 -3.42
N PHE A 141 6.08 -8.21 -4.73
CA PHE A 141 7.24 -8.12 -5.63
C PHE A 141 8.03 -6.81 -5.50
N GLN A 142 7.56 -5.86 -4.68
CA GLN A 142 8.25 -4.60 -4.40
C GLN A 142 9.09 -4.66 -3.11
N TYR A 143 8.97 -5.73 -2.32
CA TYR A 143 9.89 -5.97 -1.22
C TYR A 143 11.32 -6.29 -1.72
N PRO A 144 12.37 -5.91 -0.97
CA PRO A 144 13.76 -6.18 -1.33
C PRO A 144 14.05 -7.69 -1.45
N LYS A 145 14.53 -8.14 -2.61
CA LYS A 145 14.59 -9.59 -2.92
C LYS A 145 15.55 -10.42 -2.06
N LYS A 146 16.69 -9.86 -1.67
CA LYS A 146 17.78 -10.62 -1.00
C LYS A 146 17.94 -10.23 0.46
N ALA A 147 18.18 -8.95 0.72
CA ALA A 147 18.39 -8.45 2.07
C ALA A 147 17.99 -6.97 2.17
N SER A 148 17.59 -6.53 3.36
CA SER A 148 17.27 -5.14 3.69
C SER A 148 17.16 -4.94 5.21
N GLN A 149 17.36 -3.71 5.66
CA GLN A 149 17.13 -3.35 7.06
C GLN A 149 15.66 -3.53 7.45
N ILE A 150 14.70 -3.46 6.52
CA ILE A 150 13.28 -3.62 6.85
C ILE A 150 12.96 -5.00 7.44
N TYR A 151 13.67 -6.05 7.02
CA TYR A 151 13.49 -7.40 7.56
C TYR A 151 13.96 -7.47 9.02
N SER A 152 15.12 -6.85 9.31
CA SER A 152 15.62 -6.77 10.69
C SER A 152 14.75 -5.90 11.58
N GLN A 153 14.21 -4.79 11.03
CA GLN A 153 13.29 -3.91 11.73
C GLN A 153 11.96 -4.60 12.02
N SER A 154 11.43 -5.36 11.07
CA SER A 154 10.21 -6.17 11.25
C SER A 154 10.34 -7.13 12.43
N MET A 155 11.46 -7.85 12.53
CA MET A 155 11.74 -8.73 13.66
C MET A 155 11.92 -7.98 14.98
N ASN A 156 12.67 -6.87 14.97
CA ASN A 156 12.97 -6.11 16.19
C ASN A 156 11.74 -5.40 16.76
N TYR A 157 10.83 -4.94 15.91
CA TYR A 157 9.66 -4.14 16.29
C TYR A 157 8.33 -4.90 16.23
N ASN A 158 8.38 -6.20 15.90
CA ASN A 158 7.21 -7.05 15.65
C ASN A 158 6.20 -6.41 14.69
N VAL A 159 6.69 -5.97 13.53
CA VAL A 159 5.86 -5.45 12.44
C VAL A 159 5.72 -6.55 11.38
N CYS A 160 4.51 -7.00 11.10
CA CYS A 160 4.28 -8.01 10.08
C CYS A 160 4.43 -7.40 8.68
N LEU A 161 5.38 -7.91 7.88
CA LEU A 161 5.53 -7.51 6.48
C LEU A 161 4.59 -8.37 5.63
N PHE A 162 3.37 -7.88 5.46
CA PHE A 162 2.31 -8.54 4.69
C PHE A 162 2.23 -7.99 3.26
N SER A 163 1.36 -8.57 2.44
CA SER A 163 1.18 -8.08 1.07
C SER A 163 -0.25 -8.20 0.56
N TRP A 164 -0.54 -7.44 -0.50
CA TRP A 164 -1.78 -7.55 -1.27
C TRP A 164 -1.98 -8.99 -1.77
N GLU A 165 -0.92 -9.67 -2.20
CA GLU A 165 -0.95 -11.06 -2.67
C GLU A 165 -1.29 -12.06 -1.57
N HIS A 166 -0.88 -11.82 -0.33
CA HIS A 166 -1.32 -12.63 0.81
C HIS A 166 -2.83 -12.47 1.05
N PHE A 167 -3.37 -11.25 1.02
CA PHE A 167 -4.82 -11.03 1.08
C PHE A 167 -5.57 -11.71 -0.07
N ILE A 168 -5.06 -11.58 -1.30
CA ILE A 168 -5.65 -12.21 -2.49
C ILE A 168 -5.71 -13.73 -2.30
N PHE A 169 -4.66 -14.33 -1.75
CA PHE A 169 -4.64 -15.76 -1.45
C PHE A 169 -5.69 -16.15 -0.40
N LEU A 170 -5.76 -15.46 0.74
CA LEU A 170 -6.73 -15.77 1.79
C LEU A 170 -8.16 -15.62 1.27
N ILE A 171 -8.47 -14.50 0.60
CA ILE A 171 -9.82 -14.17 0.12
C ILE A 171 -10.26 -15.14 -0.98
N LYS A 172 -9.39 -15.45 -1.97
CA LYS A 172 -9.74 -16.40 -3.04
C LYS A 172 -9.99 -17.81 -2.53
N ASN A 173 -9.26 -18.23 -1.51
CA ASN A 173 -9.45 -19.55 -0.88
C ASN A 173 -10.50 -19.53 0.23
N LYS A 174 -11.26 -18.44 0.37
CA LYS A 174 -12.34 -18.26 1.35
C LYS A 174 -11.87 -18.53 2.80
N ILE A 175 -10.63 -18.17 3.10
CA ILE A 175 -10.03 -18.35 4.41
C ILE A 175 -10.35 -17.11 5.24
N LYS A 176 -11.11 -17.31 6.31
CA LYS A 176 -11.51 -16.26 7.24
C LYS A 176 -11.21 -16.68 8.66
N GLU A 177 -10.86 -15.72 9.49
CA GLU A 177 -10.81 -15.91 10.92
C GLU A 177 -12.19 -16.36 11.43
N ASN A 178 -12.18 -17.35 12.31
CA ASN A 178 -13.36 -17.91 12.96
C ASN A 178 -12.88 -18.69 14.18
N ASN A 179 -13.78 -19.25 14.99
CA ASN A 179 -13.46 -20.01 16.21
C ASN A 179 -12.42 -21.15 16.06
N LYS A 180 -12.13 -21.62 14.84
CA LYS A 180 -11.14 -22.68 14.56
C LYS A 180 -9.85 -22.19 13.89
N ILE A 181 -9.86 -21.00 13.28
CA ILE A 181 -8.71 -20.45 12.56
C ILE A 181 -8.37 -19.13 13.21
N ASN A 182 -7.23 -19.05 13.90
CA ASN A 182 -6.71 -17.84 14.54
C ASN A 182 -5.58 -17.23 13.70
N PHE A 183 -5.71 -15.98 13.27
CA PHE A 183 -4.67 -15.28 12.51
C PHE A 183 -3.64 -14.55 13.38
N GLU A 184 -3.81 -14.49 14.70
CA GLU A 184 -2.88 -13.86 15.64
C GLU A 184 -1.42 -14.28 15.40
N CYS A 185 -1.20 -15.58 15.14
CA CYS A 185 0.12 -16.13 14.85
C CYS A 185 0.78 -15.50 13.61
N ILE A 186 0.00 -15.19 12.57
CA ILE A 186 0.44 -14.55 11.33
C ILE A 186 0.90 -13.12 11.63
N TRP A 187 0.13 -12.37 12.41
CA TRP A 187 0.46 -10.99 12.79
C TRP A 187 1.69 -10.92 13.69
N ASN A 188 1.90 -11.95 14.51
CA ASN A 188 3.04 -12.07 15.42
C ASN A 188 4.32 -12.66 14.77
N PHE A 189 4.34 -12.84 13.45
CA PHE A 189 5.44 -13.51 12.76
C PHE A 189 6.80 -12.83 12.99
N GLY A 190 6.87 -11.50 13.08
CA GLY A 190 8.11 -10.78 13.32
C GLY A 190 8.81 -11.24 14.59
N LYS A 191 8.06 -11.33 15.69
CA LYS A 191 8.53 -11.84 16.98
C LYS A 191 8.89 -13.32 16.92
N TYR A 192 8.02 -14.14 16.32
CA TYR A 192 8.28 -15.58 16.13
C TYR A 192 9.60 -15.82 15.40
N ASN A 193 9.80 -15.14 14.26
CA ASN A 193 10.96 -15.32 13.41
C ASN A 193 12.24 -14.79 14.09
N SER A 194 12.14 -13.73 14.90
CA SER A 194 13.28 -13.16 15.65
C SER A 194 13.93 -14.16 16.62
N ASN A 195 13.17 -15.14 17.12
CA ASN A 195 13.64 -16.20 18.01
C ASN A 195 14.30 -17.36 17.27
N LYS A 196 14.11 -17.45 15.94
CA LYS A 196 14.67 -18.52 15.10
C LYS A 196 15.89 -18.11 14.29
N VAL A 197 16.01 -16.82 13.99
CA VAL A 197 17.04 -16.28 13.11
C VAL A 197 18.16 -15.62 13.90
N LEU A 198 19.41 -16.03 13.61
CA LEU A 198 20.62 -15.42 14.16
C LEU A 198 20.65 -13.92 13.86
N VAL A 199 21.18 -13.12 14.80
CA VAL A 199 21.25 -11.65 14.67
C VAL A 199 21.93 -11.21 13.37
N SER A 200 22.99 -11.91 12.95
CA SER A 200 23.72 -11.65 11.70
C SER A 200 22.85 -11.78 10.45
N ASN A 201 21.83 -12.65 10.48
CA ASN A 201 21.03 -13.02 9.31
C ASN A 201 19.68 -12.29 9.28
N ARG A 202 19.37 -11.44 10.26
CA ARG A 202 18.06 -10.75 10.35
C ARG A 202 17.77 -9.78 9.21
N LYS A 203 18.77 -9.41 8.41
CA LYS A 203 18.58 -8.59 7.21
C LYS A 203 18.16 -9.41 6.00
N GLU A 204 18.27 -10.73 6.03
CA GLU A 204 17.91 -11.59 4.91
C GLU A 204 16.40 -11.60 4.66
N CYS A 205 16.01 -11.75 3.39
CA CYS A 205 14.62 -11.83 2.99
C CYS A 205 13.98 -13.12 3.53
N PHE A 206 12.97 -12.97 4.38
CA PHE A 206 12.25 -14.09 4.98
C PHE A 206 10.93 -14.45 4.28
N LEU A 207 10.58 -13.79 3.16
CA LEU A 207 9.23 -13.89 2.60
C LEU A 207 8.83 -15.34 2.24
N ASN A 208 9.74 -16.16 1.72
CA ASN A 208 9.44 -17.56 1.45
C ASN A 208 9.13 -18.35 2.75
N SER A 209 9.91 -18.11 3.80
CA SER A 209 9.66 -18.70 5.12
C SER A 209 8.34 -18.23 5.72
N PHE A 210 7.96 -16.96 5.46
CA PHE A 210 6.69 -16.40 5.90
C PHE A 210 5.50 -17.00 5.12
N ASN A 211 5.62 -17.18 3.80
CA ASN A 211 4.59 -17.83 2.99
C ASN A 211 4.28 -19.23 3.53
N LYS A 212 5.33 -20.03 3.75
CA LYS A 212 5.21 -21.36 4.33
C LYS A 212 4.58 -21.31 5.72
N TYR A 213 5.02 -20.38 6.56
CA TYR A 213 4.45 -20.20 7.89
C TYR A 213 2.95 -19.90 7.85
N ILE A 214 2.49 -19.00 6.97
CA ILE A 214 1.07 -18.71 6.81
C ILE A 214 0.31 -19.98 6.39
N THR A 215 0.79 -20.68 5.36
CA THR A 215 0.08 -21.84 4.80
C THR A 215 0.01 -22.99 5.80
N ASP A 216 1.08 -23.22 6.58
CA ASP A 216 1.09 -24.22 7.65
C ASP A 216 0.06 -23.87 8.75
N ASN A 217 -0.02 -22.61 9.19
CA ASN A 217 -0.94 -22.19 10.26
C ASN A 217 -2.42 -22.19 9.86
N ILE A 218 -2.72 -22.19 8.56
CA ILE A 218 -4.10 -22.29 8.05
C ILE A 218 -4.38 -23.64 7.37
N ASN A 219 -3.47 -24.61 7.53
CA ASN A 219 -3.55 -25.96 6.97
C ASN A 219 -3.83 -25.99 5.46
N ARG A 220 -2.98 -25.29 4.69
CA ARG A 220 -3.00 -25.23 3.22
C ARG A 220 -1.64 -25.62 2.64
N ASP A 221 -1.64 -26.09 1.39
CA ASP A 221 -0.39 -26.39 0.68
C ASP A 221 0.26 -25.07 0.22
N GLU A 222 1.55 -24.91 0.47
CA GLU A 222 2.36 -23.79 -0.01
C GLU A 222 2.24 -23.59 -1.54
N LYS A 223 2.03 -24.68 -2.30
CA LYS A 223 1.81 -24.63 -3.75
C LYS A 223 0.60 -23.80 -4.15
N GLU A 224 -0.44 -23.73 -3.32
CA GLU A 224 -1.61 -22.89 -3.58
C GLU A 224 -1.22 -21.41 -3.60
N PHE A 225 -0.39 -20.98 -2.63
CA PHE A 225 0.13 -19.62 -2.58
C PHE A 225 1.06 -19.33 -3.77
N LEU A 226 1.95 -20.26 -4.10
CA LEU A 226 2.84 -20.12 -5.26
C LEU A 226 2.05 -20.00 -6.58
N ASN A 227 0.91 -20.69 -6.70
CA ASN A 227 0.02 -20.53 -7.84
C ASN A 227 -0.62 -19.14 -7.89
N ILE A 228 -1.04 -18.58 -6.75
CA ILE A 228 -1.49 -17.18 -6.68
C ILE A 228 -0.39 -16.23 -7.17
N LEU A 229 0.84 -16.38 -6.67
CA LEU A 229 1.96 -15.55 -7.11
C LEU A 229 2.23 -15.67 -8.63
N LYS A 230 2.12 -16.87 -9.20
CA LYS A 230 2.26 -17.09 -10.65
C LYS A 230 1.19 -16.33 -11.44
N ILE A 231 -0.07 -16.42 -11.02
CA ILE A 231 -1.18 -15.70 -11.66
C ILE A 231 -0.98 -14.18 -11.54
N GLN A 232 -0.57 -13.70 -10.35
CA GLN A 232 -0.33 -12.27 -10.13
C GLN A 232 0.82 -11.74 -10.99
N LYS A 233 1.91 -12.50 -11.18
CA LYS A 233 2.99 -12.11 -12.10
C LYS A 233 2.46 -11.86 -13.52
N THR A 234 1.66 -12.77 -14.06
CA THR A 234 1.07 -12.60 -15.41
C THR A 234 0.14 -11.38 -15.48
N LYS A 235 -0.63 -11.10 -14.42
CA LYS A 235 -1.47 -9.88 -14.35
C LYS A 235 -0.62 -8.62 -14.31
N ILE A 236 0.41 -8.61 -13.48
CA ILE A 236 1.37 -7.51 -13.36
C ILE A 236 2.08 -7.25 -14.68
N GLU A 237 2.53 -8.28 -15.40
CA GLU A 237 3.15 -8.14 -16.73
C GLU A 237 2.21 -7.47 -17.73
N LYS A 238 0.95 -7.90 -17.78
CA LYS A 238 -0.07 -7.24 -18.61
C LYS A 238 -0.29 -5.79 -18.20
N ARG A 239 -0.34 -5.52 -16.89
CA ARG A 239 -0.48 -4.16 -16.36
C ARG A 239 0.71 -3.29 -16.76
N CYS A 240 1.94 -3.79 -16.63
CA CYS A 240 3.15 -3.09 -17.06
C CYS A 240 3.12 -2.72 -18.55
N ASN A 241 2.63 -3.61 -19.42
CA ASN A 241 2.51 -3.29 -20.86
C ASN A 241 1.55 -2.11 -21.11
N ASN A 242 0.45 -2.01 -20.36
CA ASN A 242 -0.46 -0.88 -20.45
C ASN A 242 0.18 0.42 -19.95
N GLU A 243 0.93 0.37 -18.84
CA GLU A 243 1.66 1.53 -18.31
C GLU A 243 2.77 1.99 -19.29
N ILE A 244 3.49 1.07 -19.92
CA ILE A 244 4.48 1.39 -20.97
C ILE A 244 3.80 2.04 -22.17
N LEU A 245 2.65 1.54 -22.60
CA LEU A 245 1.89 2.12 -23.71
C LEU A 245 1.45 3.55 -23.39
N TYR A 246 0.97 3.80 -22.17
CA TYR A 246 0.64 5.15 -21.71
C TYR A 246 1.86 6.08 -21.82
N LEU A 247 3.01 5.69 -21.29
CA LEU A 247 4.24 6.50 -21.36
C LEU A 247 4.71 6.77 -22.81
N LYS A 248 4.59 5.78 -23.71
CA LYS A 248 4.90 5.98 -25.14
C LYS A 248 3.97 7.00 -25.79
N ASN A 249 2.68 6.98 -25.43
CA ASN A 249 1.72 7.95 -25.93
C ASN A 249 2.01 9.36 -25.39
N GLU A 250 2.41 9.49 -24.12
CA GLU A 250 2.86 10.77 -23.55
C GLU A 250 4.09 11.34 -24.27
N ILE A 251 5.06 10.49 -24.62
CA ILE A 251 6.23 10.91 -25.43
C ILE A 251 5.77 11.45 -26.79
N ASN A 252 4.87 10.75 -27.47
CA ASN A 252 4.34 11.18 -28.76
C ASN A 252 3.56 12.50 -28.65
N LEU A 253 2.79 12.69 -27.58
CA LEU A 253 2.07 13.92 -27.31
C LEU A 253 3.04 15.09 -27.14
N ILE A 254 4.07 14.92 -26.32
CA ILE A 254 5.09 15.96 -26.05
C ILE A 254 5.87 16.32 -27.32
N ASN A 255 6.20 15.34 -28.16
CA ASN A 255 6.88 15.59 -29.44
C ASN A 255 6.06 16.45 -30.41
N ASN A 256 4.73 16.50 -30.24
CA ASN A 256 3.83 17.31 -31.06
C ASN A 256 3.54 18.70 -30.47
N TYR A 257 4.12 19.06 -29.32
CA TYR A 257 3.93 20.39 -28.74
C TYR A 257 4.56 21.48 -29.59
N SER A 258 3.87 22.61 -29.72
CA SER A 258 4.49 23.85 -30.16
C SER A 258 5.57 24.30 -29.17
N LYS A 259 6.50 25.14 -29.62
CA LYS A 259 7.51 25.75 -28.74
C LYS A 259 6.88 26.41 -27.50
N LYS A 260 5.73 27.08 -27.64
CA LYS A 260 5.04 27.75 -26.54
C LYS A 260 4.46 26.77 -25.53
N GLU A 261 3.84 25.68 -26.00
CA GLU A 261 3.30 24.63 -25.13
C GLU A 261 4.42 23.90 -24.38
N ALA A 262 5.49 23.53 -25.09
CA ALA A 262 6.65 22.87 -24.48
C ALA A 262 7.30 23.72 -23.38
N ILE A 263 7.49 25.03 -23.61
CA ILE A 263 8.02 25.95 -22.60
C ILE A 263 7.09 26.02 -21.38
N ARG A 264 5.79 26.16 -21.61
CA ARG A 264 4.79 26.24 -20.53
C ARG A 264 4.77 24.97 -19.67
N GLU A 265 4.73 23.80 -20.29
CA GLU A 265 4.74 22.52 -19.56
C GLU A 265 6.09 22.28 -18.86
N LEU A 266 7.21 22.77 -19.40
CA LEU A 266 8.51 22.70 -18.73
C LEU A 266 8.57 23.59 -17.47
N ILE A 267 7.97 24.78 -17.51
CA ILE A 267 7.87 25.67 -16.34
C ILE A 267 7.00 25.00 -15.25
N LYS A 268 5.85 24.44 -15.65
CA LYS A 268 4.93 23.73 -14.76
C LYS A 268 5.57 22.50 -14.12
N SER A 269 6.16 21.60 -14.91
CA SER A 269 6.79 20.36 -14.42
C SER A 269 7.96 20.63 -13.46
N LYS A 270 8.72 21.72 -13.67
CA LYS A 270 9.78 22.16 -12.74
C LYS A 270 9.25 22.85 -11.48
N LYS A 271 7.94 23.10 -11.40
CA LYS A 271 7.25 23.79 -10.31
C LYS A 271 7.90 25.14 -9.97
N LEU A 272 8.35 25.89 -10.98
CA LEU A 272 9.18 27.09 -10.77
C LEU A 272 8.42 28.20 -10.02
N GLU A 273 7.18 28.44 -10.39
CA GLU A 273 6.32 29.46 -9.76
C GLU A 273 6.00 29.09 -8.31
N GLU A 274 5.71 27.82 -8.02
CA GLU A 274 5.48 27.33 -6.66
C GLU A 274 6.72 27.49 -5.78
N LYS A 275 7.92 27.19 -6.31
CA LYS A 275 9.18 27.38 -5.58
C LYS A 275 9.42 28.84 -5.23
N ILE A 276 9.20 29.75 -6.18
CA ILE A 276 9.31 31.20 -5.94
C ILE A 276 8.32 31.61 -4.85
N LYS A 277 7.07 31.16 -4.93
CA LYS A 277 6.05 31.43 -3.90
C LYS A 277 6.49 30.95 -2.51
N HIS A 278 6.94 29.70 -2.39
CA HIS A 278 7.38 29.14 -1.10
C HIS A 278 8.57 29.90 -0.50
N ILE A 279 9.53 30.35 -1.33
CA ILE A 279 10.66 31.17 -0.86
C ILE A 279 10.14 32.51 -0.33
N ASN A 280 9.24 33.17 -1.05
CA ASN A 280 8.65 34.43 -0.60
C ASN A 280 7.84 34.28 0.69
N ASP A 281 7.07 33.20 0.82
CA ASP A 281 6.30 32.91 2.04
C ASP A 281 7.23 32.61 3.22
N PHE A 282 8.35 31.92 2.99
CA PHE A 282 9.39 31.72 4.00
C PHE A 282 10.02 33.04 4.46
N ILE A 283 10.39 33.93 3.52
CA ILE A 283 10.93 35.26 3.84
C ILE A 283 9.95 36.07 4.67
N LYS A 284 8.66 36.09 4.29
CA LYS A 284 7.61 36.73 5.09
C LYS A 284 7.51 36.14 6.49
N GLY A 285 7.66 34.82 6.60
CA GLY A 285 7.68 34.07 7.85
C GLY A 285 8.80 34.49 8.81
N LEU A 286 9.95 34.97 8.28
CA LEU A 286 11.08 35.45 9.10
C LEU A 286 10.80 36.79 9.78
N ASN A 287 9.84 37.57 9.28
CA ASN A 287 9.50 38.88 9.83
C ASN A 287 8.52 38.79 11.02
N TYR A 288 8.08 37.59 11.39
CA TYR A 288 7.33 37.38 12.61
C TYR A 288 8.32 37.04 13.74
N ASP A 289 8.30 37.82 14.81
CA ASP A 289 9.03 37.48 16.03
C ASP A 289 8.53 36.12 16.56
N ARG A 290 9.47 35.22 16.83
CA ARG A 290 9.22 33.90 17.45
C ARG A 290 9.62 33.92 18.91
#